data_AF-A0A944SDX7-F1
#
_entry.id   AF-A0A944SDX7-F1
#
_cell.length_a   1.000
_cell.length_b   1.000
_cell.length_c   1.000
_cell.angle_alpha   90.00
_cell.angle_beta   90.00
_cell.angle_gamma   90.00
#
_symmetry.space_group_name_H-M   'P 1'
#
loop_
_entity.id
_entity.type
_entity.pdbx_description
1 polymer ?
#
loop_
_entity_poly.entity_id
_entity_poly.type
_entity_poly.pdbx_seq_one_letter_code
_entity_poly.pdbx_strand_id
1 'polypeptide(L)'
;MTEAVSIKSDDFWVKVVEMLQQNWALVEPMSDSGVCIYFIGDTSGVFDEITFPSEDNAIAALRRNGFKHFAEDESLQSFLRPPSSPFHRAQHPNGPIYSSGRYWVA
;
A
#
# COMPACT_ATOMS: atom_id res chain seq x y z
N MET A 1 -9.46 8.21 -18.58
CA MET A 1 -10.28 7.18 -17.92
C MET A 1 -9.37 6.52 -16.90
N THR A 2 -9.69 6.63 -15.61
CA THR A 2 -8.96 5.96 -14.54
C THR A 2 -9.46 4.51 -14.45
N GLU A 3 -8.54 3.55 -14.52
CA GLU A 3 -8.86 2.13 -14.44
C GLU A 3 -9.21 1.77 -12.99
N ALA A 4 -10.37 1.15 -12.75
CA ALA A 4 -10.78 0.77 -11.41
C ALA A 4 -9.97 -0.43 -10.92
N VAL A 5 -9.54 -0.40 -9.65
CA VAL A 5 -8.87 -1.52 -8.99
C VAL A 5 -9.80 -2.06 -7.91
N SER A 6 -10.15 -3.33 -8.00
CA SER A 6 -10.96 -4.02 -6.98
C SER A 6 -10.05 -4.64 -5.93
N ILE A 7 -9.96 -3.98 -4.76
CA ILE A 7 -9.27 -4.47 -3.56
C ILE A 7 -10.36 -4.75 -2.53
N LYS A 8 -10.37 -5.94 -1.93
CA LYS A 8 -11.35 -6.35 -0.91
C LYS A 8 -10.83 -6.17 0.50
N SER A 9 -9.51 -6.23 0.68
CA SER A 9 -8.83 -5.99 1.94
C SER A 9 -9.12 -4.58 2.47
N ASP A 10 -9.37 -4.48 3.77
CA ASP A 10 -9.52 -3.24 4.54
C ASP A 10 -8.48 -3.11 5.66
N ASP A 11 -7.49 -4.02 5.68
CA ASP A 11 -6.43 -4.08 6.67
C ASP A 11 -5.26 -3.17 6.29
N PHE A 12 -5.39 -1.89 6.61
CA PHE A 12 -4.46 -0.87 6.16
C PHE A 12 -3.09 -0.90 6.84
N TRP A 13 -2.08 -0.76 6.02
CA TRP A 13 -0.71 -0.43 6.43
C TRP A 13 -0.41 0.99 6.00
N VAL A 14 0.35 1.73 6.81
CA VAL A 14 0.65 3.13 6.51
C VAL A 14 2.11 3.45 6.79
N LYS A 15 2.69 4.24 5.88
CA LYS A 15 3.99 4.87 6.05
C LYS A 15 3.83 6.37 5.84
N VAL A 16 4.14 7.14 6.87
CA VAL A 16 4.27 8.60 6.76
C VAL A 16 5.61 8.89 6.10
N VAL A 17 5.57 9.50 4.92
CA VAL A 17 6.78 9.91 4.19
C VAL A 17 7.06 11.40 4.40
N GLU A 18 8.15 11.90 3.82
CA GLU A 18 8.53 13.31 3.94
C GLU A 18 7.41 14.25 3.44
N MET A 19 7.36 15.46 3.99
CA MET A 19 6.33 16.47 3.71
C MET A 19 4.89 16.07 4.07
N LEU A 20 4.70 15.20 5.08
CA LEU A 20 3.38 14.81 5.60
C LEU A 20 2.48 14.12 4.55
N GLN A 21 3.06 13.44 3.57
CA GLN A 21 2.30 12.54 2.70
C GLN A 21 2.16 11.17 3.37
N GLN A 22 1.06 10.47 3.09
CA GLN A 22 0.85 9.10 3.56
C GLN A 22 0.84 8.15 2.37
N ASN A 23 1.66 7.11 2.48
CA ASN A 23 1.59 5.97 1.59
C ASN A 23 0.88 4.84 2.33
N TRP A 24 -0.30 4.50 1.84
CA TRP A 24 -1.11 3.39 2.33
C TRP A 24 -0.74 2.12 1.57
N ALA A 25 -0.93 0.98 2.20
CA ALA A 25 -0.77 -0.32 1.58
C ALA A 25 -1.86 -1.28 2.04
N LEU A 26 -2.34 -2.10 1.11
CA LEU A 26 -3.27 -3.20 1.36
C LEU A 26 -2.67 -4.48 0.80
N VAL A 27 -2.75 -5.56 1.56
CA VAL A 27 -2.35 -6.90 1.10
C VAL A 27 -3.60 -7.63 0.64
N GLU A 28 -3.61 -8.05 -0.62
CA GLU A 28 -4.74 -8.74 -1.25
C GLU A 28 -4.29 -10.12 -1.76
N PRO A 29 -5.03 -11.20 -1.45
CA PRO A 29 -4.78 -12.52 -2.04
C PRO A 29 -4.95 -12.52 -3.56
N MET A 30 -4.04 -13.19 -4.26
CA MET A 30 -4.14 -13.37 -5.71
C MET A 30 -4.79 -14.72 -6.07
N SER A 31 -5.45 -14.77 -7.23
CA SER A 31 -6.14 -15.98 -7.72
C SER A 31 -5.21 -17.17 -7.96
N ASP A 32 -3.97 -16.91 -8.40
CA ASP A 32 -3.05 -17.93 -8.92
C ASP A 32 -1.94 -18.33 -7.92
N SER A 33 -2.17 -18.10 -6.62
CA SER A 33 -1.25 -18.22 -5.47
C SER A 33 -0.40 -16.98 -5.19
N GLY A 34 -0.13 -16.75 -3.90
CA GLY A 34 0.57 -15.57 -3.40
C GLY A 34 -0.36 -14.41 -3.05
N VAL A 35 0.24 -13.26 -2.76
CA VAL A 35 -0.45 -12.02 -2.41
C VAL A 35 0.14 -10.85 -3.19
N CYS A 36 -0.66 -9.80 -3.38
CA CYS A 36 -0.23 -8.54 -3.95
C CYS A 36 -0.34 -7.45 -2.88
N ILE A 37 0.72 -6.66 -2.73
CA ILE A 37 0.66 -5.41 -1.98
C ILE A 37 0.29 -4.31 -2.97
N TYR A 38 -0.83 -3.65 -2.74
CA TYR A 38 -1.22 -2.45 -3.46
C TYR A 38 -0.82 -1.22 -2.66
N PHE A 39 -0.08 -0.29 -3.26
CA PHE A 39 0.28 0.98 -2.64
C PHE A 39 -0.64 2.09 -3.11
N ILE A 40 -1.21 2.81 -2.15
CA ILE A 40 -2.36 3.69 -2.35
C ILE A 40 -2.04 5.05 -1.76
N GLY A 41 -2.28 6.11 -2.53
CA GLY A 41 -2.20 7.48 -2.03
C GLY A 41 -3.49 7.91 -1.33
N ASP A 42 -3.46 9.06 -0.66
CA ASP A 42 -4.62 9.59 0.08
C ASP A 42 -5.88 9.79 -0.77
N THR A 43 -5.75 9.93 -2.08
CA THR A 43 -6.86 10.09 -3.02
C THR A 43 -7.39 8.75 -3.56
N SER A 44 -7.12 7.63 -2.89
CA SER A 44 -7.51 6.27 -3.33
C SER A 44 -6.88 5.83 -4.67
N GLY A 45 -5.79 6.48 -5.06
CA GLY A 45 -5.03 6.17 -6.27
C GLY A 45 -3.98 5.10 -5.99
N VAL A 46 -4.11 3.94 -6.64
CA VAL A 46 -3.11 2.86 -6.62
C VAL A 46 -1.96 3.27 -7.53
N PHE A 47 -0.83 3.61 -6.94
CA PHE A 47 0.33 4.13 -7.66
C PHE A 47 1.43 3.09 -7.90
N ASP A 48 1.39 1.98 -7.17
CA ASP A 48 2.36 0.90 -7.31
C ASP A 48 1.81 -0.42 -6.76
N GLU A 49 2.43 -1.54 -7.13
CA GLU A 49 2.11 -2.86 -6.61
C GLU A 49 3.33 -3.79 -6.58
N ILE A 50 3.39 -4.70 -5.60
CA ILE A 50 4.44 -5.73 -5.53
C ILE A 50 3.82 -7.06 -5.12
N THR A 51 4.18 -8.12 -5.84
CA THR A 51 3.71 -9.48 -5.54
C THR A 51 4.68 -10.23 -4.63
N PHE A 52 4.12 -11.04 -3.74
CA PHE A 52 4.86 -11.89 -2.81
C PHE A 52 4.29 -13.32 -2.82
N PRO A 53 5.14 -14.33 -2.53
CA PRO A 53 4.70 -15.72 -2.51
C PRO A 53 3.79 -16.05 -1.32
N SER A 54 3.79 -15.24 -0.26
CA SER A 54 2.89 -15.40 0.89
C SER A 54 2.63 -14.07 1.60
N GLU A 55 1.53 -14.03 2.35
CA GLU A 55 1.15 -12.91 3.21
C GLU A 55 2.24 -12.58 4.24
N ASP A 56 2.81 -13.60 4.90
CA ASP A 56 3.90 -13.41 5.86
C ASP A 56 5.10 -12.68 5.24
N ASN A 57 5.45 -13.01 3.99
CA ASN A 57 6.55 -12.35 3.28
C ASN A 57 6.20 -10.91 2.94
N ALA A 58 4.95 -10.63 2.53
CA ALA A 58 4.47 -9.28 2.26
C ALA A 58 4.50 -8.41 3.53
N ILE A 59 3.97 -8.93 4.65
CA ILE A 59 3.94 -8.24 5.94
C ILE A 59 5.37 -7.98 6.46
N ALA A 60 6.26 -8.98 6.37
CA ALA A 60 7.65 -8.81 6.76
C ALA A 60 8.34 -7.72 5.93
N ALA A 61 8.06 -7.67 4.62
CA ALA A 61 8.62 -6.66 3.74
C ALA A 61 8.04 -5.26 4.02
N LEU A 62 6.75 -5.13 4.31
CA LEU A 62 6.12 -3.87 4.73
C LEU A 62 6.79 -3.30 5.99
N ARG A 63 6.90 -4.13 7.04
CA ARG A 63 7.56 -3.76 8.30
C ARG A 63 9.01 -3.33 8.08
N ARG A 64 9.77 -4.09 7.28
CA ARG A 64 11.17 -3.75 6.93
C ARG A 64 11.28 -2.40 6.24
N ASN A 65 10.30 -2.05 5.42
CA ASN A 65 10.25 -0.79 4.66
C ASN A 65 9.58 0.35 5.44
N GLY A 66 9.30 0.18 6.73
CA GLY A 66 8.82 1.22 7.63
C GLY A 66 7.31 1.47 7.58
N PHE A 67 6.54 0.55 6.97
CA PHE A 67 5.10 0.57 7.09
C PHE A 67 4.69 0.02 8.44
N LYS A 68 3.69 0.67 9.04
CA LYS A 68 3.08 0.27 10.30
C LYS A 68 1.66 -0.23 10.05
N HIS A 69 1.25 -1.18 10.86
CA HIS A 69 -0.12 -1.67 10.83
C HIS A 69 -1.05 -0.61 11.44
N PHE A 70 -2.01 -0.11 10.67
CA PHE A 70 -2.83 1.04 11.08
C PHE A 70 -3.78 0.69 12.23
N ALA A 71 -4.37 -0.50 12.21
CA ALA A 71 -5.30 -0.95 13.25
C ALA A 71 -4.63 -1.11 14.63
N GLU A 72 -3.30 -1.27 14.67
CA GLU A 72 -2.53 -1.44 15.91
C GLU A 72 -1.93 -0.14 16.48
N ASP A 73 -1.95 0.97 15.73
CA ASP A 73 -1.33 2.23 16.16
C ASP A 73 -2.39 3.32 16.41
N GLU A 74 -2.88 3.38 17.65
CA GLU A 74 -3.89 4.38 18.10
C GLU A 74 -3.44 5.82 17.85
N SER A 75 -2.13 6.08 17.92
CA SER A 75 -1.58 7.41 17.64
C SER A 75 -1.84 7.78 16.19
N LEU A 76 -1.54 6.88 15.23
CA LEU A 76 -1.82 7.12 13.82
C LEU A 76 -3.32 7.29 13.56
N GLN A 77 -4.18 6.49 14.20
CA GLN A 77 -5.63 6.58 14.05
C GLN A 77 -6.20 7.94 14.50
N SER A 78 -5.54 8.62 15.44
CA SER A 78 -6.00 9.92 15.94
C SER A 78 -5.95 11.03 14.87
N PHE A 79 -5.00 10.96 13.92
CA PHE A 79 -4.77 12.03 12.95
C PHE A 79 -4.80 11.60 11.48
N LEU A 80 -4.75 10.30 11.18
CA LEU A 80 -4.85 9.78 9.82
C LEU A 80 -6.23 9.22 9.51
N ARG A 81 -6.59 9.23 8.23
CA ARG A 81 -7.81 8.61 7.71
C ARG A 81 -7.42 7.75 6.50
N PRO A 82 -7.72 6.44 6.51
CA PRO A 82 -7.42 5.59 5.38
C PRO A 82 -8.24 5.99 4.15
N PRO A 83 -7.71 5.80 2.93
CA PRO A 83 -8.43 6.08 1.70
C PRO A 83 -9.63 5.15 1.54
N SER A 84 -10.74 5.68 1.03
CA SER A 84 -11.97 4.90 0.81
C SER A 84 -12.08 4.41 -0.63
N SER A 85 -12.64 3.21 -0.83
CA SER A 85 -13.05 2.73 -2.16
C SER A 85 -14.04 3.70 -2.83
N PRO A 86 -14.08 3.79 -4.18
CA PRO A 86 -13.40 2.95 -5.15
C PRO A 86 -11.93 3.32 -5.37
N PHE A 87 -11.06 2.31 -5.42
CA PHE A 87 -9.67 2.49 -5.80
C PHE A 87 -9.52 2.54 -7.32
N HIS A 88 -8.52 3.28 -7.78
CA HIS A 88 -8.24 3.41 -9.21
C HIS A 88 -6.74 3.48 -9.49
N ARG A 89 -6.29 3.03 -10.65
CA ARG A 89 -4.90 3.18 -11.08
C ARG A 89 -4.58 4.67 -11.21
N ALA A 90 -3.51 5.06 -10.54
CA ALA A 90 -2.92 6.39 -10.65
C ALA A 90 -1.49 6.23 -11.16
N GLN A 91 -1.12 6.97 -12.20
CA GLN A 91 0.29 7.05 -12.59
C GLN A 91 0.99 8.07 -11.71
N HIS A 92 2.03 7.64 -11.01
CA HIS A 92 2.92 8.57 -10.33
C HIS A 92 3.90 9.16 -11.36
N PRO A 93 4.14 10.49 -11.37
CA PRO A 93 5.02 11.13 -12.37
C PRO A 93 6.46 10.61 -12.35
N ASN A 94 6.89 10.01 -11.23
CA ASN A 94 8.21 9.40 -11.08
C ASN A 94 8.25 7.90 -11.39
N GLY A 95 7.17 7.33 -11.95
CA GLY A 95 7.04 5.88 -12.15
C GLY A 95 6.82 5.11 -10.84
N PRO A 96 7.00 3.78 -10.85
CA PRO A 96 6.82 2.94 -9.66
C PRO A 96 7.81 3.30 -8.55
N ILE A 97 7.29 3.63 -7.38
CA ILE A 97 8.09 4.13 -6.25
C ILE A 97 8.79 3.00 -5.49
N TYR A 98 8.08 1.90 -5.25
CA TYR A 98 8.56 0.76 -4.47
C TYR A 98 8.98 -0.40 -5.37
N SER A 99 8.19 -0.76 -6.39
CA SER A 99 8.51 -1.90 -7.26
C SER A 99 9.74 -1.65 -8.14
N SER A 100 10.18 -0.40 -8.30
CA SER A 100 11.47 -0.06 -8.92
C SER A 100 12.68 -0.47 -8.09
N GLY A 101 12.51 -0.82 -6.81
CA GLY A 101 13.61 -1.16 -5.90
C GLY A 101 14.40 0.05 -5.37
N ARG A 102 14.08 1.27 -5.82
CA ARG A 102 14.80 2.48 -5.37
C ARG A 102 14.50 2.87 -3.93
N TYR A 103 13.25 2.69 -3.51
CA TYR A 103 12.76 3.02 -2.16
C TYR A 103 12.23 1.78 -1.42
N TRP A 104 12.59 0.59 -1.90
CA TRP A 104 12.17 -0.69 -1.35
C TRP A 104 13.39 -1.59 -1.15
N VAL A 105 13.59 -2.03 0.09
CA VAL A 105 14.61 -3.01 0.45
C VAL A 105 13.97 -4.40 0.38
N ALA A 106 14.45 -5.22 -0.55
CA ALA A 106 14.05 -6.62 -0.73
C ALA A 106 14.37 -7.51 0.47
#